data_AF-A0A7V4JNU3-F1
#
_entry.id   AF-A0A7V4JNU3-F1
#
_cell.length_a   1.000
_cell.length_b   1.000
_cell.length_c   1.000
_cell.angle_alpha   90.00
_cell.angle_beta   90.00
_cell.angle_gamma   90.00
#
_symmetry.space_group_name_H-M   'P 1'
#
loop_
_entity.id
_entity.type
_entity.pdbx_description
1 polymer ?
#
loop_
_entity_poly.entity_id
_entity_poly.type
_entity_poly.pdbx_seq_one_letter_code
_entity_poly.pdbx_strand_id
1 'polypeptide(L)'
;MKYIGFLKPHLLAITFFAFITLIYFSPLFEGKDVQQSDMVHAAGMSHELVHYHDTSGKYAQWTNAMFSGMPAYHISVLYPSNLIRFVSDLSMLWLPSPANLLFLGLISFYILM
;
A
#
# COMPACT_ATOMS: atom_id res chain seq x y z
N MET A 1 8.98 34.25 -13.76
CA MET A 1 7.60 34.00 -13.22
C MET A 1 6.59 33.51 -14.27
N LYS A 2 7.00 33.12 -15.51
CA LYS A 2 6.08 32.76 -16.60
C LYS A 2 5.53 31.32 -16.54
N TYR A 3 6.20 30.42 -15.82
CA TYR A 3 5.82 29.00 -15.69
C TYR A 3 4.75 28.71 -14.63
N ILE A 4 4.55 29.65 -13.69
CA ILE A 4 3.58 29.48 -12.59
C ILE A 4 2.14 29.42 -13.12
N GLY A 5 1.85 30.01 -14.29
CA GLY A 5 0.54 29.95 -14.92
C GLY A 5 0.20 28.55 -15.44
N PHE A 6 1.19 27.81 -15.92
CA PHE A 6 1.02 26.48 -16.53
C PHE A 6 0.86 25.38 -15.48
N LEU A 7 1.57 25.46 -14.34
CA LEU A 7 1.46 24.45 -13.28
C LEU A 7 0.18 24.56 -12.43
N LYS A 8 -0.47 25.73 -12.40
CA LYS A 8 -1.70 25.97 -11.63
C LYS A 8 -2.82 24.96 -11.91
N PRO A 9 -3.26 24.73 -13.16
CA PRO A 9 -4.35 23.79 -13.44
C PRO A 9 -4.01 22.35 -13.00
N HIS A 10 -2.76 21.93 -13.17
CA HIS A 10 -2.31 20.59 -12.75
C HIS A 10 -2.34 20.42 -11.23
N LEU A 11 -1.81 21.40 -10.49
CA LEU A 11 -1.86 21.40 -9.02
C LEU A 11 -3.31 21.44 -8.51
N LEU A 12 -4.18 22.21 -9.16
CA LEU A 12 -5.60 22.27 -8.83
C LEU A 12 -6.27 20.90 -9.04
N ALA A 13 -6.03 20.24 -10.17
CA ALA A 13 -6.58 18.93 -10.49
C ALA A 13 -6.11 17.85 -9.49
N ILE A 14 -4.81 17.79 -9.19
CA ILE A 14 -4.26 16.82 -8.23
C ILE A 14 -4.88 17.04 -6.84
N THR A 15 -4.95 18.30 -6.39
CA THR A 15 -5.57 18.64 -5.11
C THR A 15 -7.05 18.24 -5.09
N PHE A 16 -7.78 18.51 -6.18
CA PHE A 16 -9.18 18.15 -6.30
C PHE A 16 -9.41 16.62 -6.25
N PHE A 17 -8.59 15.83 -6.94
CA PHE A 17 -8.67 14.36 -6.88
C PHE A 17 -8.36 13.82 -5.49
N ALA A 18 -7.38 14.40 -4.79
CA ALA A 18 -7.09 14.06 -3.40
C ALA A 18 -8.31 14.33 -2.51
N PHE A 19 -8.95 15.50 -2.64
CA PHE A 19 -10.17 15.83 -1.89
C PHE A 19 -11.31 14.85 -2.16
N ILE A 20 -11.62 14.55 -3.43
CA ILE A 20 -12.67 13.60 -3.78
C ILE A 20 -12.40 12.23 -3.15
N THR A 21 -11.16 11.74 -3.26
CA THR A 21 -10.76 10.44 -2.73
C THR A 21 -10.97 10.40 -1.21
N LEU A 22 -10.50 11.43 -0.49
CA LEU A 22 -10.61 11.51 0.97
C LEU A 22 -12.07 11.61 1.45
N ILE A 23 -12.91 12.36 0.73
CA ILE A 23 -14.33 12.51 1.08
C ILE A 23 -15.07 11.19 0.87
N TYR A 24 -14.83 10.53 -0.27
CA TYR A 24 -15.48 9.24 -0.59
C TYR A 24 -15.08 8.14 0.40
N PHE A 25 -13.80 8.13 0.78
CA PHE A 25 -13.21 7.17 1.70
C PHE A 25 -13.09 7.68 3.15
N SER A 26 -13.95 8.62 3.56
CA SER A 26 -13.97 9.12 4.93
C SER A 26 -14.05 8.02 6.02
N PRO A 27 -14.74 6.87 5.82
CA PRO A 27 -14.79 5.82 6.83
C PRO A 27 -13.43 5.16 7.14
N LEU A 28 -12.44 5.24 6.23
CA LEU A 28 -11.11 4.70 6.50
C LEU A 28 -10.42 5.41 7.67
N PHE A 29 -10.69 6.70 7.85
CA PHE A 29 -10.15 7.46 8.98
C PHE A 29 -10.82 7.12 10.31
N GLU A 30 -11.96 6.43 10.27
CA GLU A 30 -12.65 5.90 11.46
C GLU A 30 -12.11 4.51 11.86
N GLY A 31 -11.09 3.99 11.16
CA GLY A 31 -10.52 2.67 11.41
C GLY A 31 -11.42 1.52 10.96
N LYS A 32 -12.44 1.80 10.15
CA LYS A 32 -13.31 0.78 9.57
C LYS A 32 -12.59 0.20 8.35
N ASP A 33 -12.37 -1.10 8.41
CA ASP A 33 -11.80 -1.87 7.30
C ASP A 33 -12.72 -3.04 6.96
N VAL A 34 -12.67 -3.46 5.70
CA VAL A 34 -13.42 -4.62 5.22
C VAL A 34 -12.64 -5.87 5.59
N GLN A 35 -13.21 -6.72 6.44
CA GLN A 35 -12.61 -8.02 6.74
C GLN A 35 -12.73 -8.94 5.52
N GLN A 36 -11.63 -9.08 4.80
CA GLN A 36 -11.50 -10.01 3.68
C GLN A 36 -10.91 -11.34 4.17
N SER A 37 -11.49 -12.46 3.77
CA SER A 37 -11.00 -13.81 4.12
C SER A 37 -9.52 -13.98 3.77
N ASP A 38 -9.11 -13.44 2.63
CA ASP A 38 -7.75 -13.59 2.11
C ASP A 38 -6.74 -12.83 2.99
N MET A 39 -7.11 -11.66 3.51
CA MET A 39 -6.28 -10.91 4.46
C MET A 39 -6.13 -11.67 5.78
N VAL A 40 -7.21 -12.25 6.29
CA VAL A 40 -7.18 -13.06 7.52
C VAL A 40 -6.30 -14.29 7.34
N HIS A 41 -6.45 -15.01 6.22
CA HIS A 41 -5.60 -16.15 5.91
C HIS A 41 -4.13 -15.72 5.75
N ALA A 42 -3.83 -14.66 5.01
CA ALA A 42 -2.47 -14.15 4.84
C ALA A 42 -1.78 -13.77 6.16
N ALA A 43 -2.52 -13.14 7.08
CA ALA A 43 -2.03 -12.86 8.43
C ALA A 43 -1.71 -14.15 9.21
N GLY A 44 -2.57 -15.18 9.11
CA GLY A 44 -2.32 -16.48 9.70
C GLY A 44 -1.08 -17.19 9.12
N MET A 45 -0.94 -17.18 7.79
CA MET A 45 0.19 -17.82 7.10
C MET A 45 1.54 -17.18 7.47
N SER A 46 1.57 -15.86 7.66
CA SER A 46 2.80 -15.11 7.98
C SER A 46 3.14 -15.08 9.46
N HIS A 47 2.26 -15.56 10.34
CA HIS A 47 2.39 -15.40 11.79
C HIS A 47 3.68 -15.99 12.36
N GLU A 48 4.06 -17.20 11.96
CA GLU A 48 5.32 -17.84 12.41
C GLU A 48 6.56 -17.03 11.99
N LEU A 49 6.57 -16.53 10.75
CA LEU A 49 7.68 -15.77 10.19
C LEU A 49 7.85 -14.43 10.92
N VAL A 50 6.75 -13.74 11.18
CA VAL A 50 6.74 -12.48 11.95
C VAL A 50 7.20 -12.73 13.38
N HIS A 51 6.67 -13.76 14.04
CA HIS A 51 7.06 -14.11 15.40
C HIS A 51 8.55 -14.47 15.51
N TYR A 52 9.08 -15.23 14.56
CA TYR A 52 10.51 -15.55 14.50
C TYR A 52 11.37 -14.29 14.30
N HIS A 53 10.94 -13.38 13.43
CA HIS A 53 11.63 -12.11 13.24
C HIS A 53 11.62 -11.25 14.50
N ASP A 54 10.47 -11.11 15.16
CA ASP A 54 10.33 -10.25 16.34
C ASP A 54 11.14 -10.76 17.54
N THR A 55 11.33 -12.08 17.64
CA THR A 55 12.09 -12.70 18.74
C THR A 55 13.59 -12.81 18.45
N SER A 56 13.99 -13.11 17.21
CA SER A 56 15.38 -13.38 16.85
C SER A 56 16.09 -12.21 16.16
N GLY A 57 15.33 -11.22 15.67
CA GLY A 57 15.82 -10.16 14.80
C GLY A 57 16.24 -10.63 13.41
N LYS A 58 15.95 -11.89 13.04
CA LYS A 58 16.35 -12.49 11.76
C LYS A 58 15.13 -12.89 10.94
N TYR A 59 15.25 -12.80 9.62
CA TYR A 59 14.22 -13.25 8.70
C TYR A 59 14.36 -14.75 8.41
N ALA A 60 13.35 -15.53 8.79
CA ALA A 60 13.25 -16.93 8.39
C ALA A 60 13.01 -17.04 6.88
N GLN A 61 13.71 -17.99 6.24
CA GLN A 61 13.56 -18.28 4.80
C GLN A 61 12.61 -19.45 4.54
N TRP A 62 12.12 -20.11 5.60
CA TRP A 62 11.24 -21.27 5.56
C TRP A 62 10.26 -21.21 6.73
N THR A 63 8.99 -21.50 6.48
CA THR A 63 7.95 -21.66 7.51
C THR A 63 7.57 -23.12 7.64
N ASN A 64 7.31 -23.61 8.85
CA ASN A 64 6.81 -24.96 9.09
C ASN A 64 5.29 -24.99 9.29
N ALA A 65 4.67 -23.84 9.54
CA ALA A 65 3.24 -23.70 9.78
C ALA A 65 2.38 -23.98 8.53
N MET A 66 2.96 -23.91 7.33
CA MET A 66 2.24 -24.06 6.06
C MET A 66 2.70 -25.31 5.30
N PHE A 67 1.76 -26.22 4.99
CA PHE A 67 1.94 -27.37 4.08
C PHE A 67 3.20 -28.23 4.33
N SER A 68 3.45 -28.65 5.57
CA SER A 68 4.68 -29.38 5.97
C SER A 68 6.00 -28.63 5.74
N GLY A 69 5.92 -27.33 5.41
CA GLY A 69 7.07 -26.55 5.01
C GLY A 69 6.83 -25.76 3.72
N MET A 70 7.11 -24.46 3.73
CA MET A 70 7.15 -23.64 2.50
C MET A 70 8.23 -22.57 2.59
N PRO A 71 8.87 -22.18 1.47
CA PRO A 71 9.75 -21.02 1.46
C PRO A 71 9.02 -19.72 1.83
N ALA A 72 9.64 -18.92 2.69
CA ALA A 72 9.06 -17.70 3.23
C ALA A 72 8.79 -16.61 2.18
N TYR A 73 9.56 -16.59 1.09
CA TYR A 73 9.46 -15.58 0.04
C TYR A 73 8.11 -15.59 -0.71
N HIS A 74 7.35 -16.68 -0.62
CA HIS A 74 5.98 -16.77 -1.14
C HIS A 74 4.92 -16.19 -0.19
N ILE A 75 5.26 -15.90 1.06
CA ILE A 75 4.31 -15.53 2.12
C ILE A 75 4.61 -14.13 2.63
N SER A 76 5.76 -13.95 3.28
CA SER A 76 6.13 -12.68 3.92
C SER A 76 7.63 -12.60 4.12
N VAL A 77 8.32 -11.91 3.22
CA VAL A 77 9.73 -11.53 3.38
C VAL A 77 9.81 -10.02 3.27
N LEU A 78 10.31 -9.39 4.33
CA LEU A 78 10.57 -7.97 4.37
C LEU A 78 11.96 -7.70 3.79
N TYR A 79 12.00 -7.01 2.66
CA TYR A 79 13.24 -6.53 2.07
C TYR A 79 13.49 -5.09 2.57
N PRO A 80 14.54 -4.85 3.38
CA PRO A 80 14.75 -3.55 4.03
C PRO A 80 15.02 -2.40 3.04
N SER A 81 15.58 -2.71 1.86
CA SER A 81 15.96 -1.71 0.85
C SER A 81 15.05 -1.76 -0.39
N ASN A 82 13.74 -1.67 -0.21
CA ASN A 82 12.78 -1.73 -1.32
C ASN A 82 12.47 -0.33 -1.89
N LEU A 83 13.26 0.12 -2.87
CA LEU A 83 13.05 1.38 -3.58
C LEU A 83 11.71 1.42 -4.33
N ILE A 84 11.25 0.27 -4.83
CA ILE A 84 9.98 0.17 -5.56
C ILE A 84 8.82 0.54 -4.64
N ARG A 85 8.87 0.10 -3.37
CA ARG A 85 7.87 0.46 -2.36
C ARG A 85 7.80 1.97 -2.15
N PHE A 86 8.95 2.64 -2.04
CA PHE A 86 8.98 4.10 -1.88
C PHE A 86 8.34 4.83 -3.09
N VAL A 87 8.66 4.40 -4.32
CA VAL A 87 8.07 5.00 -5.53
C VAL A 87 6.56 4.75 -5.59
N SER A 88 6.11 3.55 -5.19
CA SER A 88 4.69 3.21 -5.13
C SER A 88 3.94 4.06 -4.09
N ASP A 89 4.49 4.20 -2.89
CA ASP A 89 3.86 4.98 -1.83
C ASP A 89 3.79 6.48 -2.22
N LEU A 90 4.84 6.98 -2.89
CA LEU A 90 4.88 8.34 -3.41
C LEU A 90 3.84 8.58 -4.50
N SER A 91 3.68 7.66 -5.46
CA SER A 91 2.67 7.82 -6.53
C SER A 91 1.23 7.76 -5.99
N MET A 92 1.04 7.09 -4.86
CA MET A 92 -0.23 6.93 -4.16
C MET A 92 -0.49 7.97 -3.06
N LEU A 93 0.42 8.94 -2.89
CA LEU A 93 0.35 9.97 -1.84
C LEU A 93 0.24 9.39 -0.41
N TRP A 94 0.82 8.20 -0.18
CA TRP A 94 0.74 7.47 1.09
C TRP A 94 -0.69 7.25 1.62
N LEU A 95 -1.69 7.26 0.74
CA LEU A 95 -3.07 7.00 1.11
C LEU A 95 -3.25 5.53 1.50
N PRO A 96 -4.12 5.22 2.48
CA PRO A 96 -4.44 3.83 2.81
C PRO A 96 -5.20 3.17 1.66
N SER A 97 -5.03 1.85 1.50
CA SER A 97 -5.87 1.06 0.60
C SER A 97 -7.29 0.96 1.16
N PRO A 98 -8.37 1.05 0.33
CA PRO A 98 -8.38 1.16 -1.13
C PRO A 98 -8.36 2.59 -1.71
N ALA A 99 -8.23 3.62 -0.87
CA ALA A 99 -8.26 5.02 -1.30
C ALA A 99 -7.11 5.36 -2.27
N ASN A 100 -5.92 4.81 -2.03
CA ASN A 100 -4.78 4.92 -2.95
C ASN A 100 -5.08 4.49 -4.39
N LEU A 101 -5.86 3.41 -4.58
CA LEU A 101 -6.19 2.88 -5.90
C LEU A 101 -7.09 3.84 -6.69
N LEU A 102 -8.08 4.44 -6.03
CA LEU A 102 -8.94 5.44 -6.66
C LEU A 102 -8.14 6.68 -7.06
N PHE A 103 -7.30 7.20 -6.16
CA PHE A 103 -6.45 8.35 -6.44
C PHE A 103 -5.49 8.08 -7.60
N LEU A 104 -4.84 6.91 -7.59
CA LEU A 104 -3.94 6.49 -8.66
C LEU A 104 -4.70 6.38 -9.99
N GLY A 105 -5.92 5.84 -9.98
CA GLY A 105 -6.77 5.76 -11.17
C GLY A 105 -7.12 7.14 -11.75
N LEU A 106 -7.51 8.10 -10.89
CA LEU A 106 -7.82 9.47 -11.29
C LEU A 106 -6.59 10.18 -11.89
N ILE A 107 -5.43 10.08 -11.24
CA ILE A 107 -4.18 10.65 -11.76
C ILE A 107 -3.75 9.97 -13.06
N SER A 108 -3.84 8.65 -13.15
CA SER A 108 -3.45 7.93 -14.36
C SER A 108 -4.31 8.33 -15.55
N PHE A 109 -5.62 8.49 -15.34
CA PHE A 109 -6.54 9.00 -16.34
C PHE A 109 -6.21 10.45 -16.74
N TYR A 110 -5.88 11.30 -15.78
CA TYR A 110 -5.51 12.69 -16.02
C TYR A 110 -4.19 12.86 -16.76
N ILE A 111 -3.21 11.98 -16.53
CA ILE A 111 -1.93 12.00 -17.26
C ILE A 111 -2.11 11.49 -18.70
N LEU A 112 -3.03 10.53 -18.89
CA LEU A 112 -3.30 9.94 -20.19
C LEU A 112 -3.99 10.91 -21.17
N MET A 113 -4.86 11.78 -20.66
CA MET A 113 -5.67 12.74 -21.42
C MET A 113 -4.99 14.09 -21.55
#